data_AF-A0A369SHQ7-F1
#
_entry.id   AF-A0A369SHQ7-F1
#
_cell.length_a   1.000
_cell.length_b   1.000
_cell.length_c   1.000
_cell.angle_alpha   90.00
_cell.angle_beta   90.00
_cell.angle_gamma   90.00
#
_symmetry.space_group_name_H-M   'P 1'
#
loop_
_entity.id
_entity.type
_entity.pdbx_description
1 polymer ?
#
loop_
_entity_poly.entity_id
_entity_poly.type
_entity_poly.pdbx_seq_one_letter_code
_entity_poly.pdbx_strand_id
1 'polypeptide(L)'
;MGGYTSKYDVKEPFIDDFSILDQFVMPQLQQRMVSNTMHRCLQQSQESNDPHSNFQLGYIYHHGTGNTQVDLEKAFQYYQLAAEADHPTAMYYICQLYGSEEKNSSHVKFLKEKDLVAMKVKAYVASAAQDAFYSKAHIDLRETFKASQAWQEELIKLKNRYLKQVAQASKKNHDEEDLELAKAYNELGYVMLRLNIKGESTVSQDAKSYFEKAAKLGNPAGYWNIGYLMYYHGFGVEKDSERVKEYFEKAAKQQHPRAELILARNFYDSDEVGKDEAIERAHQLYLSSARYAFASTLYCLGKMYILGKGEIEQDFTLANQYLEQAASSVDYEDGNGKPKALFCLGYMYEKGLGVQVDYNVACHCYASAAKMKFSPSLCRLAKLVEKSKVTMADISVALQLYQTASESEILDGAIYSSYRLGKIYNNPQYANLYDPEKARRYFVKSQANYFYLSKIHDVKTVCQLYHLGIMYENGYGVMMDVNHAIKFYREAVNISMGTYSISEKHYGEKAKKKYAKLISLQAINVTSVIIEEEELIEDNLPAEDKSSAEDKSSAEDKSSAEEKSSAEEKSIEENSINEDIHLDSQE
;
A
#
# COMPACT_ATOMS: atom_id res chain seq x y z
N MET A 1 25.14 -11.66 -8.25
CA MET A 1 25.60 -10.70 -9.26
C MET A 1 25.87 -11.46 -10.56
N GLY A 2 25.07 -11.24 -11.59
CA GLY A 2 25.23 -11.81 -12.92
C GLY A 2 24.37 -11.00 -13.87
N GLY A 3 24.98 -9.98 -14.50
CA GLY A 3 24.30 -9.04 -15.36
C GLY A 3 23.93 -9.66 -16.70
N TYR A 4 22.64 -9.63 -17.03
CA TYR A 4 22.17 -9.74 -18.40
C TYR A 4 22.08 -8.33 -18.98
N THR A 5 23.16 -7.87 -19.61
CA THR A 5 23.09 -6.72 -20.52
C THR A 5 22.78 -7.24 -21.93
N SER A 6 21.53 -7.07 -22.36
CA SER A 6 21.13 -7.24 -23.75
C SER A 6 21.80 -6.15 -24.61
N LYS A 7 22.49 -6.54 -25.69
CA LYS A 7 23.28 -5.68 -26.58
C LYS A 7 22.46 -4.76 -27.51
N TYR A 8 21.17 -4.51 -27.23
CA TYR A 8 20.29 -3.72 -28.11
C TYR A 8 19.33 -2.76 -27.40
N ASP A 9 19.66 -2.27 -26.21
CA ASP A 9 18.90 -1.18 -25.59
C ASP A 9 19.60 0.16 -25.86
N VAL A 10 19.19 0.84 -26.93
CA VAL A 10 19.24 2.31 -26.93
C VAL A 10 18.30 2.72 -25.80
N LYS A 11 18.84 3.07 -24.63
CA LYS A 11 18.04 3.66 -23.56
C LYS A 11 17.42 4.93 -24.13
N GLU A 12 16.11 4.90 -24.40
CA GLU A 12 15.33 6.13 -24.58
C GLU A 12 15.61 7.00 -23.34
N PRO A 13 15.78 8.33 -23.49
CA PRO A 13 16.14 9.18 -22.38
C PRO A 13 15.09 9.06 -21.27
N PHE A 14 15.55 8.69 -20.07
CA PHE A 14 14.76 8.62 -18.85
C PHE A 14 14.20 10.02 -18.54
N ILE A 15 12.90 10.20 -18.72
CA ILE A 15 12.21 11.43 -18.37
C ILE A 15 11.69 11.25 -16.94
N ASP A 16 12.50 11.67 -15.96
CA ASP A 16 12.10 11.80 -14.54
C ASP A 16 11.20 13.04 -14.31
N ASP A 17 10.58 13.54 -15.38
CA ASP A 17 9.78 14.74 -15.33
C ASP A 17 8.33 14.39 -15.00
N PHE A 18 8.03 14.38 -13.70
CA PHE A 18 6.67 14.27 -13.19
C PHE A 18 5.80 15.50 -13.48
N SER A 19 6.28 16.51 -14.22
CA SER A 19 5.49 17.68 -14.65
C SER A 19 4.22 17.30 -15.40
N ILE A 20 4.25 16.19 -16.16
CA ILE A 20 3.06 15.67 -16.85
C ILE A 20 1.93 15.29 -15.89
N LEU A 21 2.23 15.04 -14.61
CA LEU A 21 1.23 14.77 -13.59
C LEU A 21 0.54 16.04 -13.09
N ASP A 22 1.18 17.21 -13.19
CA ASP A 22 0.65 18.47 -12.67
C ASP A 22 -0.68 18.87 -13.32
N GLN A 23 -0.86 18.51 -14.59
CA GLN A 23 -2.12 18.77 -15.31
C GLN A 23 -3.33 18.01 -14.72
N PHE A 24 -3.10 16.93 -13.97
CA PHE A 24 -4.15 16.12 -13.34
C PHE A 24 -4.33 16.47 -11.86
N VAL A 25 -3.39 17.21 -11.25
CA VAL A 25 -3.49 17.58 -9.84
C VAL A 25 -4.46 18.75 -9.68
N MET A 26 -5.45 18.59 -8.80
CA MET A 26 -6.47 19.59 -8.48
C MET A 26 -6.22 20.15 -7.07
N PRO A 27 -5.59 21.32 -6.91
CA PRO A 27 -5.25 21.87 -5.60
C PRO A 27 -6.44 22.05 -4.66
N GLN A 28 -7.62 22.38 -5.21
CA GLN A 28 -8.86 22.54 -4.44
C GLN A 28 -9.30 21.24 -3.74
N LEU A 29 -9.02 20.07 -4.32
CA LEU A 29 -9.37 18.78 -3.70
C LEU A 29 -8.44 18.48 -2.53
N GLN A 30 -7.14 18.74 -2.69
CA GLN A 30 -6.17 18.62 -1.61
C GLN A 30 -6.51 19.58 -0.45
N GLN A 31 -6.87 20.83 -0.76
CA GLN A 31 -7.32 21.80 0.24
C GLN A 31 -8.58 21.33 0.97
N ARG A 32 -9.55 20.74 0.25
CA ARG A 32 -10.77 20.18 0.84
C ARG A 32 -10.48 19.03 1.80
N MET A 33 -9.61 18.09 1.44
CA MET A 33 -9.22 16.98 2.33
C MET A 33 -8.63 17.50 3.64
N VAL A 34 -7.71 18.47 3.56
CA VAL A 34 -7.12 19.10 4.76
C VAL A 34 -8.16 19.87 5.56
N SER A 35 -9.10 20.56 4.92
CA SER A 35 -10.19 21.28 5.59
C SER A 35 -11.13 20.34 6.35
N ASN A 36 -11.46 19.18 5.76
CA ASN A 36 -12.24 18.13 6.44
C ASN A 36 -11.50 17.60 7.67
N THR A 37 -10.20 17.35 7.54
CA THR A 37 -9.35 16.93 8.67
C THR A 37 -9.29 18.00 9.76
N MET A 38 -9.14 19.27 9.39
CA MET A 38 -9.17 20.38 10.34
C MET A 38 -10.49 20.43 11.12
N HIS A 39 -11.64 20.32 10.44
CA HIS A 39 -12.94 20.33 11.10
C HIS A 39 -13.07 19.19 12.12
N ARG A 40 -12.65 17.97 11.74
CA ARG A 40 -12.65 16.82 12.64
C ARG A 40 -11.76 17.04 13.86
N CYS A 41 -10.53 17.49 13.63
CA CYS A 41 -9.59 17.74 14.73
C CYS A 41 -10.09 18.85 15.67
N LEU A 42 -10.75 19.90 15.14
CA LEU A 42 -11.37 20.94 15.98
C LEU A 42 -12.45 20.35 16.89
N GLN A 43 -13.30 19.47 16.35
CA GLN A 43 -14.33 18.80 17.13
C GLN A 43 -13.71 17.92 18.23
N GLN A 44 -12.74 17.07 17.88
CA GLN A 44 -12.07 16.17 18.84
C GLN A 44 -11.25 16.93 19.89
N SER A 45 -10.65 18.05 19.52
CA SER A 45 -9.98 18.96 20.45
C SER A 45 -10.96 19.55 21.48
N GLN A 46 -12.15 19.96 21.05
CA GLN A 46 -13.18 20.54 21.93
C GLN A 46 -13.88 19.50 22.81
N GLU A 47 -14.15 18.31 22.29
CA GLU A 47 -14.92 17.27 22.99
C GLU A 47 -14.07 16.47 23.97
N SER A 48 -12.85 16.11 23.60
CA SER A 48 -12.02 15.18 24.38
C SER A 48 -10.57 15.62 24.57
N ASN A 49 -10.20 16.82 24.11
CA ASN A 49 -8.81 17.31 24.10
C ASN A 49 -7.84 16.27 23.50
N ASP A 50 -8.23 15.66 22.38
CA ASP A 50 -7.46 14.58 21.76
C ASP A 50 -6.01 15.01 21.41
N PRO A 51 -4.97 14.30 21.91
CA PRO A 51 -3.58 14.72 21.77
C PRO A 51 -3.14 14.84 20.31
N HIS A 52 -3.57 13.90 19.46
CA HIS A 52 -3.17 13.87 18.06
C HIS A 52 -3.90 14.93 17.24
N SER A 53 -5.18 15.16 17.51
CA SER A 53 -5.98 16.23 16.90
C SER A 53 -5.38 17.60 17.19
N ASN A 54 -4.98 17.85 18.45
CA ASN A 54 -4.25 19.05 18.83
C ASN A 54 -2.94 19.17 18.06
N PHE A 55 -2.16 18.09 17.94
CA PHE A 55 -0.94 18.09 17.15
C PHE A 55 -1.20 18.44 15.67
N GLN A 56 -2.24 17.85 15.06
CA GLN A 56 -2.62 18.11 13.66
C GLN A 56 -3.07 19.55 13.45
N LEU A 57 -3.86 20.12 14.37
CA LEU A 57 -4.25 21.53 14.31
C LEU A 57 -3.02 22.45 14.40
N GLY A 58 -2.09 22.13 15.31
CA GLY A 58 -0.81 22.82 15.41
C GLY A 58 -0.05 22.78 14.09
N TYR A 59 -0.02 21.63 13.42
CA TYR A 59 0.63 21.45 12.12
C TYR A 59 -0.02 22.29 11.02
N ILE A 60 -1.36 22.27 10.95
CA ILE A 60 -2.14 23.02 9.96
C ILE A 60 -1.88 24.53 10.08
N TYR A 61 -1.95 25.09 11.30
CA TYR A 61 -1.66 26.50 11.54
C TYR A 61 -0.20 26.87 11.33
N HIS A 62 0.75 25.98 11.68
CA HIS A 62 2.18 26.23 11.50
C HIS A 62 2.54 26.38 10.01
N HIS A 63 1.99 25.53 9.15
CA HIS A 63 2.36 25.46 7.74
C HIS A 63 1.36 26.16 6.80
N GLY A 64 0.23 26.65 7.32
CA GLY A 64 -0.80 27.29 6.51
C GLY A 64 -1.41 26.35 5.46
N THR A 65 -1.72 25.12 5.87
CA THR A 65 -2.30 24.11 4.96
C THR A 65 -3.83 24.21 4.93
N GLY A 66 -4.49 23.70 3.88
CA GLY A 66 -5.96 23.63 3.83
C GLY A 66 -6.66 24.98 3.97
N ASN A 67 -6.41 25.92 3.05
CA ASN A 67 -6.98 27.28 3.03
C ASN A 67 -6.83 28.08 4.34
N THR A 68 -5.96 27.63 5.25
CA THR A 68 -5.68 28.28 6.53
C THR A 68 -4.44 29.15 6.38
N GLN A 69 -4.49 30.37 6.92
CA GLN A 69 -3.30 31.23 6.98
C GLN A 69 -2.34 30.74 8.06
N VAL A 70 -1.05 30.95 7.83
CA VAL A 70 -0.03 30.67 8.84
C VAL A 70 -0.31 31.50 10.10
N ASP A 71 -0.46 30.82 11.24
CA ASP A 71 -0.70 31.42 12.56
C ASP A 71 0.18 30.70 13.59
N LEU A 72 1.37 31.24 13.80
CA LEU A 72 2.38 30.59 14.64
C LEU A 72 1.98 30.57 16.13
N GLU A 73 1.23 31.57 16.60
CA GLU A 73 0.74 31.63 17.99
C GLU A 73 -0.32 30.54 18.24
N LYS A 74 -1.28 30.36 17.32
CA LYS A 74 -2.20 29.22 17.41
C LYS A 74 -1.49 27.89 17.29
N ALA A 75 -0.54 27.78 16.36
CA ALA A 75 0.25 26.57 16.22
C ALA A 75 0.94 26.21 17.55
N PHE A 76 1.56 27.19 18.19
CA PHE A 76 2.20 27.03 19.49
C PHE A 76 1.22 26.53 20.55
N GLN A 77 0.05 27.15 20.68
CA GLN A 77 -0.97 26.77 21.65
C GLN A 77 -1.44 25.32 21.47
N TYR A 78 -1.75 24.92 20.23
CA TYR A 78 -2.20 23.56 19.95
C TYR A 78 -1.10 22.52 20.15
N TYR A 79 0.15 22.83 19.81
CA TYR A 79 1.25 21.93 20.16
C TYR A 79 1.48 21.83 21.66
N GLN A 80 1.27 22.91 22.43
CA GLN A 80 1.32 22.84 23.90
C GLN A 80 0.27 21.89 24.45
N LEU A 81 -0.98 22.00 23.99
CA LEU A 81 -2.06 21.07 24.38
C LEU A 81 -1.70 19.62 24.06
N ALA A 82 -1.11 19.37 22.88
CA ALA A 82 -0.66 18.03 22.50
C ALA A 82 0.51 17.54 23.38
N ALA A 83 1.47 18.41 23.72
CA ALA A 83 2.62 18.08 24.55
C ALA A 83 2.24 17.82 26.02
N GLU A 84 1.30 18.59 26.57
CA GLU A 84 0.73 18.39 27.90
C GLU A 84 0.01 17.05 28.01
N ALA A 85 -0.54 16.56 26.90
CA ALA A 85 -1.15 15.24 26.78
C ALA A 85 -0.17 14.17 26.25
N ASP A 86 1.15 14.38 26.42
CA ASP A 86 2.22 13.41 26.14
C ASP A 86 2.32 12.96 24.65
N HIS A 87 1.85 13.77 23.69
CA HIS A 87 2.01 13.47 22.27
C HIS A 87 3.51 13.43 21.87
N PRO A 88 4.01 12.33 21.28
CA PRO A 88 5.45 12.07 21.12
C PRO A 88 6.19 13.11 20.28
N THR A 89 5.49 13.73 19.33
CA THR A 89 6.07 14.68 18.37
C THR A 89 5.89 16.16 18.75
N ALA A 90 5.02 16.47 19.71
CA ALA A 90 4.59 17.86 19.92
C ALA A 90 5.73 18.78 20.37
N MET A 91 6.57 18.31 21.30
CA MET A 91 7.74 19.06 21.79
C MET A 91 8.79 19.33 20.71
N TYR A 92 8.94 18.43 19.73
CA TYR A 92 9.81 18.66 18.58
C TYR A 92 9.32 19.85 17.75
N TYR A 93 8.00 19.98 17.54
CA TYR A 93 7.41 21.10 16.80
C TYR A 93 7.38 22.41 17.59
N ILE A 94 7.12 22.36 18.90
CA ILE A 94 7.24 23.52 19.78
C ILE A 94 8.64 24.13 19.62
N CYS A 95 9.69 23.29 19.64
CA CYS A 95 11.07 23.73 19.48
C CYS A 95 11.36 24.44 18.14
N GLN A 96 10.61 24.13 17.07
CA GLN A 96 10.76 24.82 15.78
C GLN A 96 10.21 26.25 15.82
N LEU A 97 9.27 26.53 16.72
CA LEU A 97 8.70 27.87 16.93
C LEU A 97 9.55 28.75 17.86
N TYR A 98 10.67 28.22 18.37
CA TYR A 98 11.64 28.98 19.17
C TYR A 98 12.87 29.40 18.35
N GLY A 99 13.20 30.69 18.44
CA GLY A 99 14.38 31.30 17.83
C GLY A 99 15.44 31.72 18.85
N SER A 100 16.68 31.91 18.39
CA SER A 100 17.69 32.69 19.11
C SER A 100 17.41 34.18 18.94
N GLU A 101 17.87 35.03 19.86
CA GLU A 101 17.60 36.48 19.88
C GLU A 101 18.14 37.25 18.64
N GLU A 102 17.44 37.10 17.51
CA GLU A 102 17.36 37.99 16.37
C GLU A 102 15.89 37.94 15.88
N LYS A 103 15.25 39.09 15.66
CA LYS A 103 13.85 39.15 15.23
C LYS A 103 13.71 38.54 13.84
N ASN A 104 13.26 37.28 13.79
CA ASN A 104 12.82 36.61 12.57
C ASN A 104 11.31 36.34 12.68
N SER A 105 10.56 36.57 11.60
CA SER A 105 9.10 36.39 11.55
C SER A 105 8.64 34.93 11.67
N SER A 106 9.56 33.98 11.75
CA SER A 106 9.28 32.53 11.83
C SER A 106 9.19 31.96 13.25
N HIS A 107 9.36 32.79 14.30
CA HIS A 107 9.40 32.31 15.69
C HIS A 107 8.43 33.07 16.60
N VAL A 108 7.87 32.37 17.57
CA VAL A 108 6.90 32.87 18.55
C VAL A 108 7.57 33.24 19.86
N LYS A 109 8.58 32.45 20.25
CA LYS A 109 9.32 32.61 21.51
C LYS A 109 10.82 32.67 21.22
N PHE A 110 11.54 33.35 22.10
CA PHE A 110 12.97 33.55 21.96
C PHE A 110 13.68 33.10 23.23
N LEU A 111 14.82 32.44 23.05
CA LEU A 111 15.72 32.02 24.12
C LEU A 111 17.14 32.40 23.76
N LYS A 112 18.00 32.49 24.77
CA LYS A 112 19.44 32.53 24.55
C LYS A 112 19.87 31.25 23.84
N GLU A 113 20.83 31.36 22.94
CA GLU A 113 21.27 30.25 22.09
C GLU A 113 21.58 28.97 22.89
N LYS A 114 22.30 29.10 24.01
CA LYS A 114 22.62 27.97 24.89
C LYS A 114 21.36 27.26 25.42
N ASP A 115 20.37 28.02 25.87
CA ASP A 115 19.13 27.48 26.44
C ASP A 115 18.25 26.86 25.33
N LEU A 116 18.26 27.48 24.14
CA LEU A 116 17.60 26.95 22.95
C LEU A 116 18.18 25.60 22.52
N VAL A 117 19.51 25.48 22.46
CA VAL A 117 20.20 24.23 22.14
C VAL A 117 19.85 23.15 23.17
N ALA A 118 19.93 23.47 24.47
CA ALA A 118 19.59 22.51 25.52
C ALA A 118 18.14 22.02 25.44
N MET A 119 17.19 22.92 25.15
CA MET A 119 15.78 22.58 24.95
C MET A 119 15.58 21.69 23.71
N LYS A 120 16.17 22.07 22.57
CA LYS A 120 16.08 21.32 21.31
C LYS A 120 16.68 19.91 21.45
N VAL A 121 17.87 19.79 22.04
CA VAL A 121 18.51 18.49 22.28
C VAL A 121 17.61 17.57 23.08
N LYS A 122 17.02 18.06 24.19
CA LYS A 122 16.09 17.27 25.01
C LYS A 122 14.86 16.83 24.22
N ALA A 123 14.17 17.76 23.56
CA ALA A 123 12.95 17.46 22.81
C ALA A 123 13.21 16.51 21.63
N TYR A 124 14.34 16.66 20.96
CA TYR A 124 14.68 15.87 19.78
C TYR A 124 15.04 14.44 20.18
N VAL A 125 15.79 14.26 21.28
CA VAL A 125 16.06 12.93 21.85
C VAL A 125 14.77 12.25 22.28
N ALA A 126 13.91 12.96 23.02
CA ALA A 126 12.63 12.41 23.49
C ALA A 126 11.76 11.94 22.31
N SER A 127 11.58 12.78 21.28
CA SER A 127 10.80 12.44 20.08
C SER A 127 11.43 11.29 19.28
N ALA A 128 12.75 11.35 19.04
CA ALA A 128 13.48 10.35 18.27
C ALA A 128 13.52 8.97 18.94
N ALA A 129 13.53 8.93 20.27
CA ALA A 129 13.54 7.69 21.03
C ALA A 129 12.17 6.97 21.03
N GLN A 130 11.07 7.67 20.72
CA GLN A 130 9.75 7.02 20.61
C GLN A 130 9.64 6.19 19.33
N ASP A 131 9.88 6.83 18.19
CA ASP A 131 9.94 6.19 16.88
C ASP A 131 10.55 7.17 15.86
N ALA A 132 11.36 6.65 14.93
CA ALA A 132 11.90 7.43 13.82
C ALA A 132 10.79 7.98 12.89
N PHE A 133 9.64 7.30 12.83
CA PHE A 133 8.50 7.68 11.97
C PHE A 133 7.66 8.84 12.53
N TYR A 134 7.75 9.14 13.83
CA TYR A 134 6.94 10.19 14.47
C TYR A 134 7.35 11.62 14.05
N SER A 135 8.62 11.83 13.71
CA SER A 135 9.18 13.16 13.44
C SER A 135 10.52 13.09 12.72
N LYS A 136 10.97 14.21 12.15
CA LYS A 136 12.35 14.35 11.65
C LYS A 136 13.40 14.52 12.75
N ALA A 137 13.02 14.46 14.03
CA ALA A 137 13.91 14.72 15.17
C ALA A 137 15.20 13.90 15.12
N HIS A 138 15.13 12.63 14.72
CA HIS A 138 16.29 11.77 14.67
C HIS A 138 17.26 12.13 13.51
N ILE A 139 16.74 12.65 12.39
CA ILE A 139 17.52 13.16 11.26
C ILE A 139 18.21 14.44 11.69
N ASP A 140 17.43 15.41 12.18
CA ASP A 140 17.92 16.71 12.59
C ASP A 140 18.95 16.56 13.71
N LEU A 141 18.70 15.71 14.70
CA LEU A 141 19.65 15.42 15.79
C LEU A 141 20.97 14.88 15.24
N ARG A 142 20.93 13.95 14.28
CA ARG A 142 22.15 13.38 13.68
C ARG A 142 22.93 14.41 12.87
N GLU A 143 22.25 15.24 12.09
CA GLU A 143 22.87 16.25 11.24
C GLU A 143 23.46 17.39 12.06
N THR A 144 22.69 17.94 13.00
CA THR A 144 23.14 19.00 13.91
C THR A 144 24.25 18.53 14.85
N PHE A 145 24.18 17.29 15.35
CA PHE A 145 25.25 16.70 16.17
C PHE A 145 26.58 16.64 15.43
N LYS A 146 26.58 16.31 14.12
CA LYS A 146 27.81 16.32 13.31
C LYS A 146 28.35 17.72 13.08
N ALA A 147 27.47 18.71 13.01
CA ALA A 147 27.81 20.08 12.61
C ALA A 147 28.10 21.04 13.78
N SER A 148 27.64 20.75 15.00
CA SER A 148 27.68 21.72 16.11
C SER A 148 28.28 21.13 17.40
N GLN A 149 29.38 21.73 17.87
CA GLN A 149 29.99 21.40 19.15
C GLN A 149 29.05 21.68 20.34
N ALA A 150 28.26 22.76 20.29
CA ALA A 150 27.30 23.09 21.35
C ALA A 150 26.25 21.97 21.54
N TRP A 151 25.76 21.40 20.44
CA TRP A 151 24.85 20.25 20.48
C TRP A 151 25.52 19.01 21.06
N GLN A 152 26.78 18.73 20.69
CA GLN A 152 27.54 17.60 21.24
C GLN A 152 27.69 17.73 22.76
N GLU A 153 28.06 18.91 23.25
CA GLU A 153 28.23 19.19 24.68
C GLU A 153 26.92 19.04 25.47
N GLU A 154 25.81 19.62 24.98
CA GLU A 154 24.52 19.50 25.64
C GLU A 154 23.99 18.07 25.63
N LEU A 155 24.24 17.31 24.57
CA LEU A 155 23.84 15.91 24.49
C LEU A 155 24.65 15.02 25.44
N ILE A 156 25.95 15.29 25.61
CA ILE A 156 26.76 14.63 26.65
C ILE A 156 26.25 14.96 28.05
N LYS A 157 25.89 16.23 28.31
CA LYS A 157 25.28 16.64 29.59
C LYS A 157 23.96 15.92 29.84
N LEU A 158 23.11 15.83 28.82
CA LEU A 158 21.83 15.13 28.88
C LEU A 158 22.02 13.63 29.17
N LYS A 159 22.91 12.96 28.44
CA LYS A 159 23.30 11.57 28.68
C LYS A 159 23.74 11.35 30.13
N ASN A 160 24.62 12.21 30.64
CA ASN A 160 25.13 12.11 32.01
C ASN A 160 24.02 12.35 33.05
N ARG A 161 23.01 13.17 32.73
CA ARG A 161 21.83 13.36 33.57
C ARG A 161 21.01 12.06 33.63
N TYR A 162 20.73 11.42 32.49
CA TYR A 162 20.03 10.14 32.49
C TYR A 162 20.81 9.05 33.23
N LEU A 163 22.13 8.94 33.02
CA LEU A 163 22.98 8.00 33.76
C LEU A 163 22.87 8.18 35.29
N LYS A 164 22.86 9.44 35.77
CA LYS A 164 22.66 9.73 37.19
C LYS A 164 21.26 9.34 37.67
N GLN A 165 20.23 9.67 36.88
CA GLN A 165 18.84 9.34 37.20
C GLN A 165 18.63 7.82 37.32
N VAL A 166 19.07 7.05 36.33
CA VAL A 166 18.93 5.59 36.34
C VAL A 166 19.78 4.91 37.42
N ALA A 167 20.95 5.46 37.76
CA ALA A 167 21.78 4.96 38.84
C ALA A 167 21.15 5.21 40.22
N GLN A 168 20.50 6.37 40.42
CA GLN A 168 19.76 6.65 41.64
C GLN A 168 18.56 5.74 41.79
N ALA A 169 17.81 5.52 40.70
CA ALA A 169 16.69 4.59 40.68
C ALA A 169 17.13 3.16 41.00
N SER A 170 18.26 2.68 40.48
CA SER A 170 18.75 1.31 40.78
C SER A 170 19.06 1.03 42.26
N LYS A 171 19.18 2.07 43.10
CA LYS A 171 19.42 1.95 44.55
C LYS A 171 18.13 1.89 45.36
N LYS A 172 17.02 2.31 44.78
CA LYS A 172 15.68 2.24 45.36
C LYS A 172 15.00 1.06 44.66
N ASN A 173 14.73 -0.05 45.33
CA ASN A 173 13.95 -1.12 44.70
C ASN A 173 12.60 -0.53 44.27
N HIS A 174 12.45 -0.26 42.98
CA HIS A 174 11.23 0.22 42.38
C HIS A 174 10.50 -1.00 41.84
N ASP A 175 9.50 -1.46 42.59
CA ASP A 175 8.62 -2.57 42.23
C ASP A 175 7.33 -2.09 41.51
N GLU A 176 7.25 -0.79 41.17
CA GLU A 176 6.10 -0.14 40.53
C GLU A 176 6.47 0.51 39.19
N GLU A 177 5.47 0.68 38.31
CA GLU A 177 5.61 1.41 37.05
C GLU A 177 6.04 2.87 37.29
N ASP A 178 7.25 3.22 36.88
CA ASP A 178 7.78 4.58 36.89
C ASP A 178 7.98 5.03 35.44
N LEU A 179 6.96 5.68 34.88
CA LEU A 179 6.93 6.10 33.48
C LEU A 179 8.02 7.14 33.16
N GLU A 180 8.39 8.00 34.10
CA GLU A 180 9.44 9.00 33.90
C GLU A 180 10.82 8.32 33.83
N LEU A 181 11.05 7.34 34.71
CA LEU A 181 12.24 6.49 34.64
C LEU A 181 12.25 5.62 33.38
N ALA A 182 11.10 5.10 32.95
CA ALA A 182 10.96 4.34 31.71
C ALA A 182 11.33 5.19 30.47
N LYS A 183 10.84 6.45 30.42
CA LYS A 183 11.23 7.45 29.39
C LYS A 183 12.74 7.69 29.43
N ALA A 184 13.32 7.92 30.60
CA ALA A 184 14.76 8.15 30.76
C ALA A 184 15.61 6.94 30.31
N TYR A 185 15.20 5.71 30.62
CA TYR A 185 15.88 4.50 30.14
C TYR A 185 15.84 4.39 28.62
N ASN A 186 14.67 4.64 28.01
CA ASN A 186 14.52 4.56 26.56
C ASN A 186 15.37 5.63 25.84
N GLU A 187 15.31 6.87 26.31
CA GLU A 187 16.09 7.98 25.76
C GLU A 187 17.60 7.77 25.93
N LEU A 188 18.03 7.24 27.08
CA LEU A 188 19.43 6.88 27.31
C LEU A 188 19.88 5.76 26.36
N GLY A 189 19.08 4.69 26.20
CA GLY A 189 19.37 3.61 25.26
C GLY A 189 19.52 4.13 23.83
N TYR A 190 18.60 5.01 23.41
CA TYR A 190 18.64 5.66 22.09
C TYR A 190 19.91 6.49 21.90
N VAL A 191 20.24 7.35 22.88
CA VAL A 191 21.44 8.20 22.84
C VAL A 191 22.72 7.36 22.77
N MET A 192 22.82 6.30 23.58
CA MET A 192 23.98 5.41 23.60
C MET A 192 24.16 4.69 22.26
N LEU A 193 23.07 4.19 21.67
CA LEU A 193 23.12 3.45 20.41
C LEU A 193 23.38 4.34 19.19
N ARG A 194 22.63 5.43 19.04
CA ARG A 194 22.58 6.21 17.79
C ARG A 194 23.70 7.23 17.64
N LEU A 195 24.31 7.68 18.73
CA LEU A 195 25.33 8.73 18.70
C LEU A 195 26.75 8.19 18.86
N ASN A 196 26.91 6.96 19.34
CA ASN A 196 28.20 6.27 19.35
C ASN A 196 28.44 5.52 18.03
N ILE A 197 28.45 6.23 16.91
CA ILE A 197 28.57 5.66 15.56
C ILE A 197 30.02 5.14 15.34
N LYS A 198 30.37 4.01 15.98
CA LYS A 198 31.53 3.13 15.71
C LYS A 198 31.37 1.68 16.24
N GLY A 199 30.13 1.17 16.35
CA GLY A 199 29.87 -0.29 16.43
C GLY A 199 30.58 -1.04 17.57
N GLU A 200 30.87 -0.37 18.68
CA GLU A 200 31.46 -1.03 19.85
C GLU A 200 30.43 -2.00 20.46
N SER A 201 30.83 -3.26 20.65
CA SER A 201 29.94 -4.32 21.13
C SER A 201 29.38 -4.04 22.53
N THR A 202 30.16 -3.39 23.39
CA THR A 202 29.79 -3.03 24.77
C THR A 202 28.66 -2.00 24.82
N VAL A 203 28.73 -0.95 24.01
CA VAL A 203 27.70 0.11 23.95
C VAL A 203 26.35 -0.44 23.47
N SER A 204 26.39 -1.44 22.60
CA SER A 204 25.20 -2.09 22.06
C SER A 204 24.50 -2.95 23.11
N GLN A 205 25.26 -3.66 23.95
CA GLN A 205 24.72 -4.42 25.08
C GLN A 205 24.11 -3.52 26.15
N ASP A 206 24.77 -2.40 26.46
CA ASP A 206 24.25 -1.40 27.40
C ASP A 206 22.94 -0.78 26.89
N ALA A 207 22.89 -0.37 25.62
CA ALA A 207 21.69 0.19 25.01
C ALA A 207 20.50 -0.79 25.05
N LYS A 208 20.73 -2.06 24.68
CA LYS A 208 19.71 -3.11 24.78
C LYS A 208 19.19 -3.26 26.21
N SER A 209 20.08 -3.31 27.19
CA SER A 209 19.72 -3.41 28.61
C SER A 209 18.85 -2.24 29.06
N TYR A 210 19.17 -1.02 28.64
CA TYR A 210 18.34 0.16 28.94
C TYR A 210 16.96 0.09 28.27
N PHE A 211 16.89 -0.30 27.00
CA PHE A 211 15.61 -0.49 26.32
C PHE A 211 14.74 -1.57 26.97
N GLU A 212 15.33 -2.70 27.38
CA GLU A 212 14.59 -3.75 28.08
C GLU A 212 14.07 -3.28 29.43
N LYS A 213 14.81 -2.45 30.16
CA LYS A 213 14.35 -1.84 31.42
C LYS A 213 13.23 -0.84 31.16
N ALA A 214 13.35 -0.01 30.12
CA ALA A 214 12.29 0.91 29.72
C ALA A 214 10.97 0.17 29.46
N ALA A 215 11.02 -0.91 28.68
CA ALA A 215 9.84 -1.70 28.37
C ALA A 215 9.27 -2.44 29.59
N LYS A 216 10.12 -2.93 30.50
CA LYS A 216 9.65 -3.54 31.77
C LYS A 216 8.97 -2.53 32.70
N LEU A 217 9.31 -1.25 32.59
CA LEU A 217 8.67 -0.15 33.33
C LEU A 217 7.51 0.49 32.56
N GLY A 218 7.01 -0.16 31.50
CA GLY A 218 5.81 0.28 30.78
C GLY A 218 6.05 1.22 29.59
N ASN A 219 7.30 1.42 29.14
CA ASN A 219 7.57 2.17 27.90
C ASN A 219 7.69 1.24 26.68
N PRO A 220 6.64 1.09 25.84
CA PRO A 220 6.64 0.20 24.68
C PRO A 220 7.74 0.51 23.65
N ALA A 221 8.20 1.76 23.56
CA ALA A 221 9.25 2.17 22.63
C ALA A 221 10.58 1.45 22.90
N GLY A 222 10.80 0.95 24.12
CA GLY A 222 11.96 0.13 24.44
C GLY A 222 12.01 -1.15 23.60
N TYR A 223 10.93 -1.94 23.58
CA TYR A 223 10.87 -3.14 22.76
C TYR A 223 10.87 -2.82 21.26
N TRP A 224 10.19 -1.75 20.85
CA TRP A 224 10.25 -1.27 19.46
C TRP A 224 11.68 -0.97 19.02
N ASN A 225 12.44 -0.22 19.83
CA ASN A 225 13.82 0.16 19.50
C ASN A 225 14.76 -1.06 19.43
N ILE A 226 14.57 -2.08 20.27
CA ILE A 226 15.36 -3.31 20.15
C ILE A 226 15.05 -4.03 18.82
N GLY A 227 13.77 -4.18 18.47
CA GLY A 227 13.39 -4.77 17.18
C GLY A 227 13.89 -3.96 16.00
N TYR A 228 13.51 -2.67 15.94
CA TYR A 228 13.72 -1.80 14.79
C TYR A 228 15.17 -1.32 14.66
N LEU A 229 15.76 -0.74 15.70
CA LEU A 229 17.11 -0.18 15.59
C LEU A 229 18.17 -1.28 15.63
N MET A 230 18.04 -2.25 16.53
CA MET A 230 19.09 -3.24 16.72
C MET A 230 18.97 -4.40 15.72
N TYR A 231 17.87 -5.14 15.71
CA TYR A 231 17.77 -6.37 14.92
C TYR A 231 17.34 -6.17 13.45
N TYR A 232 16.55 -5.14 13.14
CA TYR A 232 16.16 -4.86 11.75
C TYR A 232 17.25 -4.07 11.01
N HIS A 233 17.74 -2.97 11.60
CA HIS A 233 18.79 -2.15 11.00
C HIS A 233 20.21 -2.68 11.26
N GLY A 234 20.40 -3.58 12.24
CA GLY A 234 21.71 -4.14 12.57
C GLY A 234 22.60 -3.19 13.37
N PHE A 235 22.03 -2.23 14.12
CA PHE A 235 22.84 -1.35 14.94
C PHE A 235 23.35 -2.09 16.17
N GLY A 236 24.64 -2.41 16.16
CA GLY A 236 25.34 -2.99 17.30
C GLY A 236 25.17 -4.50 17.47
N VAL A 237 24.32 -5.13 16.66
CA VAL A 237 24.07 -6.56 16.62
C VAL A 237 23.90 -7.01 15.16
N GLU A 238 24.04 -8.30 14.91
CA GLU A 238 23.67 -8.87 13.61
C GLU A 238 22.15 -8.77 13.39
N LYS A 239 21.75 -8.58 12.13
CA LYS A 239 20.34 -8.54 11.77
C LYS A 239 19.69 -9.91 12.00
N ASP A 240 18.51 -9.92 12.60
CA ASP A 240 17.80 -11.16 12.94
C ASP A 240 16.29 -10.95 12.83
N SER A 241 15.69 -11.51 11.79
CA SER A 241 14.26 -11.35 11.49
C SER A 241 13.34 -12.00 12.52
N GLU A 242 13.76 -13.08 13.17
CA GLU A 242 12.95 -13.75 14.20
C GLU A 242 12.94 -12.93 15.48
N ARG A 243 14.08 -12.33 15.85
CA ARG A 243 14.13 -11.36 16.95
C ARG A 243 13.31 -10.11 16.66
N VAL A 244 13.30 -9.61 15.42
CA VAL A 244 12.44 -8.47 15.05
C VAL A 244 10.98 -8.79 15.35
N LYS A 245 10.46 -9.94 14.90
CA LYS A 245 9.09 -10.38 15.19
C LYS A 245 8.83 -10.49 16.69
N GLU A 246 9.70 -11.16 17.43
CA GLU A 246 9.58 -11.35 18.89
C GLU A 246 9.43 -10.00 19.63
N TYR A 247 10.29 -9.03 19.32
CA TYR A 247 10.28 -7.73 19.98
C TYR A 247 9.12 -6.84 19.52
N PHE A 248 8.70 -6.93 18.26
CA PHE A 248 7.51 -6.22 17.78
C PHE A 248 6.23 -6.76 18.43
N GLU A 249 6.08 -8.07 18.59
CA GLU A 249 4.95 -8.64 19.35
C GLU A 249 4.92 -8.15 20.81
N LYS A 250 6.09 -8.08 21.46
CA LYS A 250 6.20 -7.54 22.82
C LYS A 250 5.83 -6.06 22.89
N ALA A 251 6.28 -5.26 21.92
CA ALA A 251 5.92 -3.84 21.82
C ALA A 251 4.42 -3.65 21.54
N ALA A 252 3.83 -4.47 20.67
CA ALA A 252 2.40 -4.43 20.35
C ALA A 252 1.53 -4.79 21.57
N LYS A 253 1.94 -5.79 22.37
CA LYS A 253 1.27 -6.13 23.64
C LYS A 253 1.28 -4.98 24.66
N GLN A 254 2.26 -4.07 24.57
CA GLN A 254 2.34 -2.83 25.34
C GLN A 254 1.76 -1.62 24.57
N GLN A 255 0.94 -1.87 23.54
CA GLN A 255 0.27 -0.84 22.74
C GLN A 255 1.26 0.11 22.03
N HIS A 256 2.32 -0.39 21.42
CA HIS A 256 3.12 0.41 20.49
C HIS A 256 2.39 0.54 19.14
N PRO A 257 1.99 1.72 18.66
CA PRO A 257 1.13 1.87 17.48
C PRO A 257 1.67 1.21 16.21
N ARG A 258 2.96 1.39 15.95
CA ARG A 258 3.62 0.81 14.78
C ARG A 258 3.80 -0.70 14.91
N ALA A 259 3.96 -1.21 16.13
CA ALA A 259 4.05 -2.64 16.34
C ALA A 259 2.67 -3.30 16.25
N GLU A 260 1.61 -2.64 16.75
CA GLU A 260 0.21 -3.05 16.56
C GLU A 260 -0.17 -3.09 15.08
N LEU A 261 0.25 -2.10 14.28
CA LEU A 261 0.07 -2.11 12.82
C LEU A 261 0.71 -3.35 12.17
N ILE A 262 1.95 -3.68 12.54
CA ILE A 262 2.65 -4.85 12.00
C ILE A 262 1.97 -6.15 12.46
N LEU A 263 1.63 -6.24 13.74
CA LEU A 263 0.93 -7.41 14.29
C LEU A 263 -0.44 -7.60 13.63
N ALA A 264 -1.18 -6.52 13.42
CA ALA A 264 -2.47 -6.53 12.73
C ALA A 264 -2.33 -7.01 11.27
N ARG A 265 -1.29 -6.57 10.55
CA ARG A 265 -0.99 -7.09 9.19
C ARG A 265 -0.78 -8.59 9.22
N ASN A 266 0.04 -9.09 10.16
CA ASN A 266 0.30 -10.52 10.28
C ASN A 266 -0.99 -11.33 10.53
N PHE A 267 -1.89 -10.84 11.37
CA PHE A 267 -3.19 -11.48 11.59
C PHE A 267 -4.08 -11.40 10.34
N TYR A 268 -4.16 -10.24 9.70
CA TYR A 268 -5.02 -10.02 8.53
C TYR A 268 -4.60 -10.85 7.31
N ASP A 269 -3.29 -11.04 7.12
CA ASP A 269 -2.71 -11.80 6.01
C ASP A 269 -2.54 -13.30 6.33
N SER A 270 -2.91 -13.76 7.53
CA SER A 270 -2.76 -15.16 7.92
C SER A 270 -3.72 -16.09 7.15
N ASP A 271 -3.21 -17.27 6.78
CA ASP A 271 -3.97 -18.36 6.14
C ASP A 271 -4.40 -19.45 7.15
N GLU A 272 -4.40 -19.13 8.45
CA GLU A 272 -4.70 -20.08 9.51
C GLU A 272 -6.21 -20.41 9.63
N VAL A 273 -6.50 -21.57 10.21
CA VAL A 273 -7.86 -21.98 10.58
C VAL A 273 -8.41 -21.01 11.64
N GLY A 274 -9.58 -20.42 11.41
CA GLY A 274 -10.12 -19.33 12.26
C GLY A 274 -9.91 -17.92 11.70
N LYS A 275 -9.76 -17.80 10.37
CA LYS A 275 -9.50 -16.55 9.63
C LYS A 275 -10.37 -15.35 10.04
N ASP A 276 -11.64 -15.57 10.34
CA ASP A 276 -12.55 -14.46 10.72
C ASP A 276 -12.18 -13.86 12.09
N GLU A 277 -11.80 -14.69 13.07
CA GLU A 277 -11.32 -14.22 14.39
C GLU A 277 -9.98 -13.47 14.26
N ALA A 278 -9.10 -13.95 13.38
CA ALA A 278 -7.84 -13.25 13.09
C ALA A 278 -8.08 -11.86 12.46
N ILE A 279 -9.04 -11.76 11.53
CA ILE A 279 -9.44 -10.50 10.90
C ILE A 279 -10.02 -9.53 11.94
N GLU A 280 -10.85 -10.02 12.87
CA GLU A 280 -11.40 -9.20 13.95
C GLU A 280 -10.30 -8.68 14.88
N ARG A 281 -9.36 -9.54 15.30
CA ARG A 281 -8.20 -9.11 16.10
C ARG A 281 -7.35 -8.08 15.35
N ALA A 282 -7.13 -8.27 14.06
CA ALA A 282 -6.42 -7.30 13.23
C ALA A 282 -7.14 -5.94 13.21
N HIS A 283 -8.48 -5.95 13.07
CA HIS A 283 -9.30 -4.74 13.11
C HIS A 283 -9.13 -3.98 14.43
N GLN A 284 -9.23 -4.66 15.57
CA GLN A 284 -9.05 -4.05 16.90
C GLN A 284 -7.64 -3.45 17.07
N LEU A 285 -6.61 -4.18 16.63
CA LEU A 285 -5.24 -3.68 16.67
C LEU A 285 -5.02 -2.47 15.76
N TYR A 286 -5.64 -2.43 14.57
CA TYR A 286 -5.58 -1.26 13.71
C TYR A 286 -6.32 -0.06 14.31
N LEU A 287 -7.48 -0.26 14.95
CA LEU A 287 -8.19 0.80 15.65
C LEU A 287 -7.34 1.38 16.79
N SER A 288 -6.69 0.53 17.59
CA SER A 288 -5.75 0.95 18.64
C SER A 288 -4.54 1.73 18.06
N SER A 289 -3.94 1.19 17.00
CA SER A 289 -2.81 1.79 16.29
C SER A 289 -3.13 3.15 15.67
N ALA A 290 -4.40 3.39 15.32
CA ALA A 290 -4.84 4.62 14.64
C ALA A 290 -4.80 5.87 15.53
N ARG A 291 -4.46 5.75 16.82
CA ARG A 291 -4.38 6.87 17.78
C ARG A 291 -3.51 8.05 17.33
N TYR A 292 -2.48 7.79 16.52
CA TYR A 292 -1.60 8.82 15.94
C TYR A 292 -1.77 8.97 14.42
N ALA A 293 -2.88 8.45 13.89
CA ALA A 293 -3.32 8.64 12.51
C ALA A 293 -2.25 8.40 11.44
N PHE A 294 -1.35 7.42 11.66
CA PHE A 294 -0.37 7.03 10.67
C PHE A 294 -1.08 6.63 9.36
N ALA A 295 -0.65 7.17 8.21
CA ALA A 295 -1.33 6.89 6.94
C ALA A 295 -1.41 5.41 6.64
N SER A 296 -0.40 4.64 7.02
CA SER A 296 -0.35 3.20 6.78
C SER A 296 -1.43 2.44 7.59
N THR A 297 -1.65 2.82 8.85
CA THR A 297 -2.74 2.24 9.67
C THR A 297 -4.11 2.63 9.13
N LEU A 298 -4.30 3.92 8.84
CA LEU A 298 -5.57 4.42 8.31
C LEU A 298 -5.89 3.83 6.92
N TYR A 299 -4.88 3.66 6.07
CA TYR A 299 -5.01 2.94 4.81
C TYR A 299 -5.47 1.49 5.04
N CYS A 300 -4.87 0.77 5.99
CA CYS A 300 -5.28 -0.59 6.33
C CYS A 300 -6.74 -0.65 6.79
N LEU A 301 -7.17 0.27 7.67
CA LEU A 301 -8.58 0.39 8.07
C LEU A 301 -9.50 0.67 6.88
N GLY A 302 -9.15 1.64 6.04
CA GLY A 302 -9.90 1.95 4.83
C GLY A 302 -10.03 0.75 3.90
N LYS A 303 -8.94 -0.01 3.71
CA LYS A 303 -8.92 -1.25 2.93
C LYS A 303 -9.82 -2.32 3.55
N MET A 304 -9.84 -2.46 4.87
CA MET A 304 -10.73 -3.43 5.54
C MET A 304 -12.20 -3.11 5.31
N TYR A 305 -12.62 -1.85 5.44
CA TYR A 305 -14.01 -1.44 5.20
C TYR A 305 -14.40 -1.45 3.71
N ILE A 306 -13.46 -1.26 2.78
CA ILE A 306 -13.71 -1.51 1.35
C ILE A 306 -14.01 -2.99 1.11
N LEU A 307 -13.22 -3.87 1.74
CA LEU A 307 -13.30 -5.29 1.48
C LEU A 307 -14.51 -5.94 2.15
N GLY A 308 -14.78 -5.61 3.42
CA GLY A 308 -15.78 -6.27 4.26
C GLY A 308 -15.49 -7.78 4.41
N LYS A 309 -14.92 -8.21 5.54
CA LYS A 309 -14.55 -9.62 5.78
C LYS A 309 -14.76 -10.04 7.22
N GLY A 310 -15.00 -11.33 7.44
CA GLY A 310 -15.38 -11.85 8.74
C GLY A 310 -16.64 -11.14 9.23
N GLU A 311 -16.60 -10.61 10.45
CA GLU A 311 -17.69 -9.82 11.03
C GLU A 311 -17.64 -8.32 10.64
N ILE A 312 -16.61 -7.89 9.90
CA ILE A 312 -16.49 -6.50 9.48
C ILE A 312 -17.32 -6.27 8.22
N GLU A 313 -18.41 -5.53 8.35
CA GLU A 313 -19.27 -5.15 7.21
C GLU A 313 -18.55 -4.20 6.24
N GLN A 314 -18.90 -4.31 4.96
CA GLN A 314 -18.43 -3.37 3.94
C GLN A 314 -19.07 -2.01 4.17
N ASP A 315 -18.24 -0.98 4.36
CA ASP A 315 -18.69 0.41 4.51
C ASP A 315 -17.78 1.35 3.71
N PHE A 316 -18.22 1.69 2.51
CA PHE A 316 -17.49 2.60 1.64
C PHE A 316 -17.45 4.04 2.17
N THR A 317 -18.43 4.47 2.97
CA THR A 317 -18.42 5.82 3.53
C THR A 317 -17.32 5.94 4.57
N LEU A 318 -17.27 4.98 5.49
CA LEU A 318 -16.24 4.92 6.52
C LEU A 318 -14.85 4.66 5.91
N ALA A 319 -14.75 3.79 4.91
CA ALA A 319 -13.51 3.61 4.17
C ALA A 319 -12.99 4.92 3.56
N ASN A 320 -13.86 5.69 2.89
CA ASN A 320 -13.48 6.97 2.30
C ASN A 320 -12.99 7.95 3.37
N GLN A 321 -13.64 7.99 4.54
CA GLN A 321 -13.20 8.82 5.67
C GLN A 321 -11.80 8.46 6.17
N TYR A 322 -11.50 7.16 6.33
CA TYR A 322 -10.16 6.71 6.74
C TYR A 322 -9.12 6.99 5.66
N LEU A 323 -9.45 6.82 4.38
CA LEU A 323 -8.52 7.08 3.29
C LEU A 323 -8.26 8.58 3.06
N GLU A 324 -9.27 9.45 3.22
CA GLU A 324 -9.07 10.91 3.21
C GLU A 324 -8.17 11.35 4.38
N GLN A 325 -8.34 10.73 5.56
CA GLN A 325 -7.45 10.96 6.70
C GLN A 325 -6.02 10.49 6.40
N ALA A 326 -5.87 9.30 5.83
CA ALA A 326 -4.55 8.78 5.45
C ALA A 326 -3.87 9.68 4.42
N ALA A 327 -4.61 10.19 3.42
CA ALA A 327 -4.08 11.09 2.40
C ALA A 327 -3.66 12.46 2.96
N SER A 328 -4.24 12.90 4.08
CA SER A 328 -3.96 14.18 4.74
C SER A 328 -3.12 14.06 6.02
N SER A 329 -2.71 12.85 6.41
CA SER A 329 -1.89 12.61 7.61
C SER A 329 -0.53 13.31 7.54
N VAL A 330 0.22 13.31 8.65
CA VAL A 330 1.57 13.90 8.71
C VAL A 330 2.57 12.83 9.15
N ASP A 331 3.02 12.03 8.18
CA ASP A 331 4.08 11.03 8.36
C ASP A 331 5.38 11.49 7.72
N TYR A 332 6.51 11.29 8.41
CA TYR A 332 7.83 11.80 7.98
C TYR A 332 8.67 10.77 7.24
N GLU A 333 8.60 9.50 7.64
CA GLU A 333 9.42 8.44 7.05
C GLU A 333 8.62 7.30 6.43
N ASP A 334 7.37 7.05 6.84
CA ASP A 334 6.52 6.01 6.22
C ASP A 334 5.80 6.62 5.02
N GLY A 335 6.51 6.68 3.90
CA GLY A 335 6.03 7.26 2.66
C GLY A 335 4.99 6.42 1.92
N ASN A 336 4.68 5.19 2.38
CA ASN A 336 3.87 4.26 1.59
C ASN A 336 2.36 4.33 1.89
N GLY A 337 1.96 4.75 3.10
CA GLY A 337 0.53 4.82 3.46
C GLY A 337 -0.25 5.82 2.63
N LYS A 338 0.25 7.06 2.52
CA LYS A 338 -0.39 8.16 1.78
C LYS A 338 -0.65 7.85 0.30
N PRO A 339 0.36 7.42 -0.49
CA PRO A 339 0.13 7.09 -1.89
C PRO A 339 -0.80 5.89 -2.07
N LYS A 340 -0.74 4.88 -1.18
CA LYS A 340 -1.69 3.75 -1.23
C LYS A 340 -3.11 4.23 -0.94
N ALA A 341 -3.30 5.11 0.03
CA ALA A 341 -4.61 5.69 0.33
C ALA A 341 -5.17 6.51 -0.84
N LEU A 342 -4.35 7.39 -1.42
CA LEU A 342 -4.70 8.15 -2.61
C LEU A 342 -5.05 7.23 -3.79
N PHE A 343 -4.29 6.16 -4.02
CA PHE A 343 -4.63 5.17 -5.04
C PHE A 343 -6.01 4.53 -4.79
N CYS A 344 -6.33 4.19 -3.53
CA CYS A 344 -7.63 3.63 -3.17
C CYS A 344 -8.76 4.63 -3.35
N LEU A 345 -8.59 5.89 -2.93
CA LEU A 345 -9.55 6.97 -3.21
C LEU A 345 -9.79 7.11 -4.70
N GLY A 346 -8.72 7.15 -5.50
CA GLY A 346 -8.83 7.24 -6.95
C GLY A 346 -9.62 6.08 -7.53
N TYR A 347 -9.43 4.88 -6.98
CA TYR A 347 -10.21 3.70 -7.36
C TYR A 347 -11.68 3.80 -6.99
N MET A 348 -11.99 4.28 -5.79
CA MET A 348 -13.37 4.47 -5.34
C MET A 348 -14.11 5.47 -6.25
N TYR A 349 -13.47 6.59 -6.62
CA TYR A 349 -14.04 7.54 -7.58
C TYR A 349 -14.08 7.02 -9.03
N GLU A 350 -13.13 6.18 -9.46
CA GLU A 350 -13.18 5.53 -10.79
C GLU A 350 -14.41 4.62 -10.91
N LYS A 351 -14.74 3.90 -9.84
CA LYS A 351 -15.79 2.86 -9.83
C LYS A 351 -17.13 3.30 -9.24
N GLY A 352 -17.16 4.39 -8.50
CA GLY A 352 -18.36 4.83 -7.78
C GLY A 352 -18.63 4.04 -6.50
N LEU A 353 -17.58 3.67 -5.75
CA LEU A 353 -17.71 2.92 -4.49
C LEU A 353 -17.99 3.88 -3.33
N GLY A 354 -19.24 3.95 -2.87
CA GLY A 354 -19.66 4.89 -1.82
C GLY A 354 -19.60 6.37 -2.20
N VAL A 355 -19.27 6.67 -3.46
CA VAL A 355 -19.20 8.01 -4.04
C VAL A 355 -19.75 7.98 -5.45
N GLN A 356 -20.13 9.13 -6.01
CA GLN A 356 -20.45 9.22 -7.43
C GLN A 356 -19.17 9.06 -8.27
N VAL A 357 -19.29 8.42 -9.44
CA VAL A 357 -18.17 8.27 -10.37
C VAL A 357 -17.67 9.65 -10.79
N ASP A 358 -16.39 9.93 -10.54
CA ASP A 358 -15.72 11.16 -10.95
C ASP A 358 -14.29 10.85 -11.42
N TYR A 359 -14.10 10.82 -12.74
CA TYR A 359 -12.81 10.51 -13.33
C TYR A 359 -11.77 11.62 -13.13
N ASN A 360 -12.19 12.88 -12.91
CA ASN A 360 -11.23 13.96 -12.66
C ASN A 360 -10.65 13.82 -11.25
N VAL A 361 -11.51 13.54 -10.26
CA VAL A 361 -11.04 13.23 -8.89
C VAL A 361 -10.18 11.97 -8.90
N ALA A 362 -10.58 10.92 -9.63
CA ALA A 362 -9.78 9.70 -9.76
C ALA A 362 -8.37 9.99 -10.32
N CYS A 363 -8.30 10.78 -11.39
CA CYS A 363 -7.02 11.21 -11.98
C CYS A 363 -6.18 12.06 -11.01
N HIS A 364 -6.79 12.99 -10.26
CA HIS A 364 -6.10 13.75 -9.23
C HIS A 364 -5.46 12.84 -8.18
N CYS A 365 -6.23 11.88 -7.67
CA CYS A 365 -5.76 10.92 -6.68
C CYS A 365 -4.61 10.07 -7.22
N TYR A 366 -4.73 9.52 -8.43
CA TYR A 366 -3.66 8.74 -9.06
C TYR A 366 -2.41 9.58 -9.35
N ALA A 367 -2.57 10.79 -9.90
CA ALA A 367 -1.45 11.69 -10.15
C ALA A 367 -0.73 12.07 -8.85
N SER A 368 -1.49 12.39 -7.78
CA SER A 368 -0.91 12.74 -6.48
C SER A 368 -0.13 11.57 -5.87
N ALA A 369 -0.66 10.34 -5.96
CA ALA A 369 0.06 9.15 -5.53
C ALA A 369 1.31 8.88 -6.40
N ALA A 370 1.23 9.07 -7.72
CA ALA A 370 2.36 8.90 -8.62
C ALA A 370 3.49 9.91 -8.36
N LYS A 371 3.17 11.17 -8.00
CA LYS A 371 4.16 12.17 -7.56
C LYS A 371 4.90 11.76 -6.28
N MET A 372 4.30 10.88 -5.48
CA MET A 372 4.92 10.23 -4.32
C MET A 372 5.64 8.92 -4.70
N LYS A 373 5.98 8.74 -5.98
CA LYS A 373 6.69 7.57 -6.54
C LYS A 373 5.92 6.24 -6.42
N PHE A 374 4.59 6.29 -6.32
CA PHE A 374 3.76 5.08 -6.35
C PHE A 374 3.38 4.71 -7.78
N SER A 375 4.25 3.96 -8.44
CA SER A 375 4.16 3.57 -9.85
C SER A 375 2.86 2.91 -10.30
N PRO A 376 2.17 2.09 -9.48
CA PRO A 376 0.88 1.51 -9.88
C PRO A 376 -0.18 2.56 -10.26
N SER A 377 -0.12 3.75 -9.66
CA SER A 377 -1.00 4.87 -10.02
C SER A 377 -0.79 5.37 -11.43
N LEU A 378 0.45 5.40 -11.94
CA LEU A 378 0.74 5.81 -13.31
C LEU A 378 -0.01 4.92 -14.31
N CYS A 379 -0.05 3.61 -14.06
CA CYS A 379 -0.73 2.66 -14.92
C CYS A 379 -2.25 2.87 -14.98
N ARG A 380 -2.86 3.18 -13.82
CA ARG A 380 -4.31 3.45 -13.71
C ARG A 380 -4.66 4.78 -14.34
N LEU A 381 -3.88 5.83 -14.07
CA LEU A 381 -4.01 7.14 -14.71
C LEU A 381 -3.91 7.02 -16.24
N ALA A 382 -2.85 6.39 -16.75
CA ALA A 382 -2.65 6.18 -18.18
C ALA A 382 -3.83 5.44 -18.84
N LYS A 383 -4.42 4.47 -18.13
CA LYS A 383 -5.58 3.72 -18.62
C LYS A 383 -6.84 4.58 -18.74
N LEU A 384 -7.05 5.54 -17.82
CA LEU A 384 -8.18 6.46 -17.89
C LEU A 384 -8.03 7.45 -19.05
N VAL A 385 -6.81 7.95 -19.24
CA VAL A 385 -6.45 8.84 -20.37
C VAL A 385 -6.62 8.11 -21.70
N GLU A 386 -6.04 6.91 -21.85
CA GLU A 386 -6.12 6.08 -23.06
C GLU A 386 -7.57 5.75 -23.46
N LYS A 387 -8.45 5.52 -22.47
CA LYS A 387 -9.86 5.20 -22.70
C LYS A 387 -10.75 6.42 -22.94
N SER A 388 -10.16 7.60 -23.04
CA SER A 388 -10.86 8.87 -23.21
C SER A 388 -11.95 9.13 -22.16
N LYS A 389 -11.67 8.78 -20.89
CA LYS A 389 -12.59 9.00 -19.77
C LYS A 389 -12.48 10.38 -19.14
N VAL A 390 -11.47 11.15 -19.52
CA VAL A 390 -11.19 12.50 -19.02
C VAL A 390 -11.03 13.47 -20.17
N THR A 391 -11.16 14.77 -19.88
CA THR A 391 -11.02 15.84 -20.89
C THR A 391 -9.62 15.89 -21.50
N MET A 392 -8.58 15.56 -20.73
CA MET A 392 -7.18 15.51 -21.17
C MET A 392 -6.80 14.17 -21.84
N ALA A 393 -7.75 13.56 -22.56
CA ALA A 393 -7.59 12.26 -23.20
C ALA A 393 -6.71 12.32 -24.47
N ASP A 394 -5.41 12.49 -24.29
CA ASP A 394 -4.43 12.35 -25.36
C ASP A 394 -3.66 11.03 -25.21
N ILE A 395 -3.65 10.23 -26.28
CA ILE A 395 -2.88 8.98 -26.36
C ILE A 395 -1.38 9.23 -26.14
N SER A 396 -0.87 10.40 -26.53
CA SER A 396 0.54 10.79 -26.30
C SER A 396 0.85 10.89 -24.80
N VAL A 397 -0.08 11.40 -24.00
CA VAL A 397 0.03 11.49 -22.54
C VAL A 397 -0.05 10.11 -21.92
N ALA A 398 -0.97 9.26 -22.38
CA ALA A 398 -1.05 7.87 -21.91
C ALA A 398 0.23 7.08 -22.22
N LEU A 399 0.85 7.29 -23.39
CA LEU A 399 2.13 6.69 -23.76
C LEU A 399 3.24 7.11 -22.80
N GLN A 400 3.39 8.42 -22.55
CA GLN A 400 4.41 8.93 -21.62
C GLN A 400 4.25 8.30 -20.23
N LEU A 401 3.03 8.30 -19.68
CA LEU A 401 2.74 7.70 -18.37
C LEU A 401 3.07 6.21 -18.33
N TYR A 402 2.73 5.45 -19.38
CA TYR A 402 3.08 4.03 -19.47
C TYR A 402 4.59 3.81 -19.64
N GLN A 403 5.29 4.66 -20.40
CA GLN A 403 6.74 4.58 -20.55
C GLN A 403 7.43 4.80 -19.21
N THR A 404 7.10 5.88 -18.50
CA THR A 404 7.61 6.16 -17.14
C THR A 404 7.34 5.00 -16.18
N ALA A 405 6.13 4.45 -16.20
CA ALA A 405 5.80 3.29 -15.37
C ALA A 405 6.58 2.03 -15.75
N SER A 406 6.88 1.82 -17.05
CA SER A 406 7.64 0.65 -17.56
C SER A 406 9.13 0.65 -17.20
N GLU A 407 9.64 1.79 -16.76
CA GLU A 407 11.02 2.01 -16.34
C GLU A 407 11.16 2.04 -14.81
N SER A 408 10.05 1.99 -14.07
CA SER A 408 10.06 1.94 -12.62
C SER A 408 10.69 0.65 -12.08
N GLU A 409 11.38 0.77 -10.95
CA GLU A 409 11.90 -0.36 -10.17
C GLU A 409 10.78 -1.27 -9.62
N ILE A 410 9.57 -0.73 -9.43
CA ILE A 410 8.41 -1.50 -8.96
C ILE A 410 7.88 -2.36 -10.11
N LEU A 411 8.15 -3.67 -10.02
CA LEU A 411 8.00 -4.60 -11.13
C LEU A 411 6.54 -4.74 -11.61
N ASP A 412 5.55 -4.75 -10.72
CA ASP A 412 4.13 -4.95 -11.07
C ASP A 412 3.60 -3.89 -12.06
N GLY A 413 3.85 -2.62 -11.74
CA GLY A 413 3.47 -1.50 -12.60
C GLY A 413 4.24 -1.52 -13.92
N ALA A 414 5.53 -1.87 -13.87
CA ALA A 414 6.39 -1.91 -15.04
C ALA A 414 5.99 -3.02 -16.03
N ILE A 415 5.61 -4.20 -15.52
CA ILE A 415 5.14 -5.32 -16.32
C ILE A 415 3.85 -4.96 -17.06
N TYR A 416 2.84 -4.46 -16.32
CA TYR A 416 1.54 -4.12 -16.91
C TYR A 416 1.68 -2.98 -17.93
N SER A 417 2.49 -1.97 -17.64
CA SER A 417 2.73 -0.86 -18.56
C SER A 417 3.41 -1.32 -19.85
N SER A 418 4.41 -2.20 -19.75
CA SER A 418 5.04 -2.82 -20.92
C SER A 418 4.01 -3.59 -21.75
N TYR A 419 3.14 -4.38 -21.12
CA TYR A 419 2.05 -5.06 -21.83
C TYR A 419 1.10 -4.08 -22.54
N ARG A 420 0.73 -2.97 -21.88
CA ARG A 420 -0.16 -1.96 -22.47
C ARG A 420 0.50 -1.19 -23.61
N LEU A 421 1.78 -0.82 -23.50
CA LEU A 421 2.56 -0.23 -24.60
C LEU A 421 2.57 -1.18 -25.80
N GLY A 422 2.87 -2.47 -25.58
CA GLY A 422 2.80 -3.48 -26.64
C GLY A 422 1.45 -3.49 -27.34
N LYS A 423 0.35 -3.44 -26.57
CA LYS A 423 -1.00 -3.35 -27.13
C LYS A 423 -1.29 -2.09 -27.92
N ILE A 424 -0.76 -0.93 -27.51
CA ILE A 424 -0.96 0.34 -28.21
C ILE A 424 -0.21 0.32 -29.54
N TYR A 425 1.08 -0.03 -29.52
CA TYR A 425 1.91 -0.14 -30.74
C TYR A 425 1.40 -1.22 -31.71
N ASN A 426 0.71 -2.25 -31.22
CA ASN A 426 0.12 -3.30 -32.04
C ASN A 426 -1.32 -3.00 -32.49
N ASN A 427 -1.89 -1.83 -32.19
CA ASN A 427 -3.26 -1.49 -32.55
C ASN A 427 -3.29 -0.59 -33.80
N PRO A 428 -3.79 -1.07 -34.96
CA PRO A 428 -3.88 -0.28 -36.18
C PRO A 428 -4.76 0.98 -36.06
N GLN A 429 -5.67 1.03 -35.07
CA GLN A 429 -6.48 2.21 -34.78
C GLN A 429 -5.62 3.45 -34.46
N TYR A 430 -4.42 3.24 -33.94
CA TYR A 430 -3.44 4.28 -33.68
C TYR A 430 -2.43 4.33 -34.83
N ALA A 431 -2.88 4.56 -36.07
CA ALA A 431 -2.07 4.40 -37.28
C ALA A 431 -0.67 5.07 -37.23
N ASN A 432 -0.56 6.26 -36.63
CA ASN A 432 0.72 6.99 -36.50
C ASN A 432 1.68 6.38 -35.44
N LEU A 433 1.17 5.49 -34.60
CA LEU A 433 1.89 4.78 -33.54
C LEU A 433 2.00 3.29 -33.84
N TYR A 434 1.45 2.79 -34.95
CA TYR A 434 1.47 1.36 -35.24
C TYR A 434 2.89 0.91 -35.58
N ASP A 435 3.47 0.07 -34.71
CA ASP A 435 4.81 -0.48 -34.84
C ASP A 435 4.84 -1.90 -34.23
N PRO A 436 4.64 -2.94 -35.05
CA PRO A 436 4.55 -4.32 -34.57
C PRO A 436 5.88 -4.85 -34.00
N GLU A 437 7.03 -4.36 -34.47
CA GLU A 437 8.33 -4.76 -33.91
C GLU A 437 8.55 -4.13 -32.54
N LYS A 438 8.25 -2.85 -32.37
CA LYS A 438 8.27 -2.18 -31.06
C LYS A 438 7.27 -2.84 -30.11
N ALA A 439 6.07 -3.18 -30.59
CA ALA A 439 5.09 -3.92 -29.82
C ALA A 439 5.61 -5.28 -29.35
N ARG A 440 6.24 -6.05 -30.25
CA ARG A 440 6.84 -7.35 -29.93
C ARG A 440 7.89 -7.24 -28.83
N ARG A 441 8.77 -6.23 -28.88
CA ARG A 441 9.78 -5.98 -27.83
C ARG A 441 9.13 -5.75 -26.46
N TYR A 442 8.08 -4.93 -26.41
CA TYR A 442 7.34 -4.67 -25.18
C TYR A 442 6.63 -5.92 -24.63
N PHE A 443 6.04 -6.75 -25.50
CA PHE A 443 5.42 -8.00 -25.08
C PHE A 443 6.44 -9.00 -24.53
N VAL A 444 7.58 -9.17 -25.20
CA VAL A 444 8.68 -10.04 -24.72
C VAL A 444 9.19 -9.55 -23.36
N LYS A 445 9.41 -8.24 -23.20
CA LYS A 445 9.81 -7.64 -21.91
C LYS A 445 8.79 -7.94 -20.81
N SER A 446 7.51 -7.71 -21.07
CA SER A 446 6.42 -7.94 -20.12
C SER A 446 6.32 -9.41 -19.70
N GLN A 447 6.37 -10.33 -20.67
CA GLN A 447 6.32 -11.76 -20.40
C GLN A 447 7.51 -12.23 -19.56
N ALA A 448 8.74 -11.85 -19.94
CA ALA A 448 9.94 -12.23 -19.21
C ALA A 448 9.86 -11.77 -17.75
N ASN A 449 9.38 -10.56 -17.51
CA ASN A 449 9.22 -10.02 -16.16
C ASN A 449 8.09 -10.72 -15.38
N TYR A 450 6.98 -11.14 -16.01
CA TYR A 450 5.99 -11.97 -15.34
C TYR A 450 6.60 -13.30 -14.86
N PHE A 451 7.33 -14.01 -15.71
CA PHE A 451 7.98 -15.27 -15.31
C PHE A 451 9.05 -15.05 -14.23
N TYR A 452 9.79 -13.94 -14.30
CA TYR A 452 10.73 -13.56 -13.26
C TYR A 452 10.02 -13.33 -11.91
N LEU A 453 8.90 -12.57 -11.90
CA LEU A 453 8.09 -12.30 -10.72
C LEU A 453 7.63 -13.60 -10.04
N SER A 454 7.10 -14.55 -10.81
CA SER A 454 6.69 -15.86 -10.24
C SER A 454 7.84 -16.64 -9.63
N LYS A 455 9.05 -16.53 -10.19
CA LYS A 455 10.22 -17.24 -9.70
C LYS A 455 10.74 -16.67 -8.37
N ILE A 456 10.66 -15.35 -8.19
CA ILE A 456 11.17 -14.70 -6.98
C ILE A 456 10.20 -14.81 -5.80
N HIS A 457 8.89 -14.84 -6.05
CA HIS A 457 7.87 -14.88 -4.99
C HIS A 457 7.32 -16.27 -4.71
N ASP A 458 7.63 -17.26 -5.56
CA ASP A 458 7.02 -18.60 -5.54
C ASP A 458 5.47 -18.59 -5.55
N VAL A 459 4.89 -17.48 -5.99
CA VAL A 459 3.45 -17.23 -6.07
C VAL A 459 3.13 -16.57 -7.41
N LYS A 460 2.02 -16.99 -8.01
CA LYS A 460 1.48 -16.44 -9.27
C LYS A 460 0.20 -15.67 -8.95
N THR A 461 0.12 -14.41 -9.39
CA THR A 461 -1.11 -13.62 -9.24
C THR A 461 -2.11 -13.93 -10.34
N VAL A 462 -3.40 -13.77 -10.04
CA VAL A 462 -4.47 -14.01 -11.04
C VAL A 462 -4.34 -13.06 -12.24
N CYS A 463 -3.98 -11.80 -11.99
CA CYS A 463 -3.77 -10.79 -13.01
C CYS A 463 -2.64 -11.18 -13.98
N GLN A 464 -1.52 -11.68 -13.45
CA GLN A 464 -0.41 -12.18 -14.25
C GLN A 464 -0.85 -13.33 -15.15
N LEU A 465 -1.51 -14.35 -14.59
CA LEU A 465 -1.92 -15.54 -15.33
C LEU A 465 -2.91 -15.18 -16.43
N TYR A 466 -3.84 -14.26 -16.14
CA TYR A 466 -4.74 -13.73 -17.16
C TYR A 466 -3.99 -13.06 -18.32
N HIS A 467 -3.00 -12.21 -18.05
CA HIS A 467 -2.23 -11.55 -19.10
C HIS A 467 -1.35 -12.52 -19.90
N LEU A 468 -0.70 -13.49 -19.24
CA LEU A 468 0.03 -14.56 -19.91
C LEU A 468 -0.90 -15.38 -20.82
N GLY A 469 -2.10 -15.71 -20.35
CA GLY A 469 -3.11 -16.37 -21.16
C GLY A 469 -3.46 -15.57 -22.42
N ILE A 470 -3.67 -14.25 -22.30
CA ILE A 470 -3.93 -13.36 -23.45
C ILE A 470 -2.74 -13.34 -24.42
N MET A 471 -1.50 -13.34 -23.90
CA MET A 471 -0.31 -13.35 -24.74
C MET A 471 -0.22 -14.62 -25.58
N TYR A 472 -0.44 -15.79 -24.98
CA TYR A 472 -0.45 -17.07 -25.71
C TYR A 472 -1.65 -17.21 -26.66
N GLU A 473 -2.84 -16.72 -26.28
CA GLU A 473 -4.04 -16.74 -27.12
C GLU A 473 -3.82 -15.96 -28.43
N ASN A 474 -3.08 -14.84 -28.38
CA ASN A 474 -2.95 -13.90 -29.50
C ASN A 474 -1.54 -13.86 -30.13
N GLY A 475 -0.59 -14.64 -29.62
CA GLY A 475 0.79 -14.63 -30.09
C GLY A 475 1.55 -13.33 -29.76
N TYR A 476 1.24 -12.67 -28.64
CA TYR A 476 1.89 -11.42 -28.25
C TYR A 476 3.25 -11.70 -27.60
N GLY A 477 4.32 -11.50 -28.38
CA GLY A 477 5.70 -11.75 -27.93
C GLY A 477 6.07 -13.23 -27.85
N VAL A 478 5.14 -14.13 -28.17
CA VAL A 478 5.31 -15.59 -28.24
C VAL A 478 4.58 -16.18 -29.42
N MET A 479 4.92 -17.41 -29.78
CA MET A 479 4.10 -18.18 -30.72
C MET A 479 2.70 -18.41 -30.11
N MET A 480 1.67 -18.22 -30.95
CA MET A 480 0.29 -18.48 -30.55
C MET A 480 0.13 -19.94 -30.12
N ASP A 481 -0.41 -20.15 -28.91
CA ASP A 481 -0.65 -21.46 -28.34
C ASP A 481 -1.90 -21.44 -27.45
N VAL A 482 -3.02 -21.86 -28.02
CA VAL A 482 -4.32 -21.86 -27.36
C VAL A 482 -4.35 -22.80 -26.15
N ASN A 483 -3.63 -23.93 -26.20
CA ASN A 483 -3.62 -24.90 -25.11
C ASN A 483 -2.87 -24.35 -23.88
N HIS A 484 -1.77 -23.64 -24.09
CA HIS A 484 -1.09 -22.91 -23.02
C HIS A 484 -1.95 -21.77 -22.48
N ALA A 485 -2.64 -21.02 -23.35
CA ALA A 485 -3.58 -19.98 -22.92
C ALA A 485 -4.67 -20.53 -21.99
N ILE A 486 -5.30 -21.66 -22.37
CA ILE A 486 -6.32 -22.34 -21.56
C ILE A 486 -5.77 -22.76 -20.20
N LYS A 487 -4.54 -23.31 -20.13
CA LYS A 487 -3.90 -23.67 -18.85
C LYS A 487 -3.77 -22.46 -17.93
N PHE A 488 -3.29 -21.34 -18.45
CA PHE A 488 -3.16 -20.09 -17.67
C PHE A 488 -4.51 -19.56 -17.20
N TYR A 489 -5.53 -19.54 -18.06
CA TYR A 489 -6.86 -19.09 -17.63
C TYR A 489 -7.47 -20.01 -16.57
N ARG A 490 -7.32 -21.33 -16.71
CA ARG A 490 -7.80 -22.29 -15.71
C ARG A 490 -7.10 -22.09 -14.37
N GLU A 491 -5.78 -21.93 -14.37
CA GLU A 491 -5.00 -21.66 -13.16
C GLU A 491 -5.44 -20.33 -12.52
N ALA A 492 -5.64 -19.28 -13.33
CA ALA A 492 -6.15 -17.99 -12.87
C ALA A 492 -7.53 -18.12 -12.20
N VAL A 493 -8.45 -18.89 -12.79
CA VAL A 493 -9.78 -19.15 -12.21
C VAL A 493 -9.63 -19.87 -10.87
N ASN A 494 -8.80 -20.92 -10.81
CA ASN A 494 -8.61 -21.70 -9.58
C ASN A 494 -8.08 -20.85 -8.43
N ILE A 495 -7.05 -20.04 -8.67
CA ILE A 495 -6.51 -19.12 -7.65
C ILE A 495 -7.56 -18.08 -7.27
N SER A 496 -8.33 -17.57 -8.24
CA SER A 496 -9.35 -16.54 -7.98
C SER A 496 -10.50 -16.99 -7.10
N MET A 497 -10.75 -18.31 -6.98
CA MET A 497 -11.79 -18.83 -6.09
C MET A 497 -11.37 -18.80 -4.62
N GLY A 498 -10.07 -18.92 -4.33
CA GLY A 498 -9.53 -18.93 -2.97
C GLY A 498 -9.06 -17.56 -2.47
N THR A 499 -8.99 -16.57 -3.35
CA THR A 499 -8.53 -15.23 -2.99
C THR A 499 -9.67 -14.33 -2.55
N TYR A 500 -9.37 -13.46 -1.60
CA TYR A 500 -10.21 -12.33 -1.21
C TYR A 500 -9.72 -11.02 -1.84
N SER A 501 -8.62 -11.07 -2.60
CA SER A 501 -8.16 -9.95 -3.38
C SER A 501 -9.09 -9.75 -4.54
N ILE A 502 -9.51 -8.52 -4.74
CA ILE A 502 -10.62 -8.34 -5.64
C ILE A 502 -10.20 -8.00 -7.06
N SER A 503 -9.06 -7.32 -7.18
CA SER A 503 -8.40 -7.25 -8.48
C SER A 503 -8.21 -8.68 -9.01
N GLU A 504 -7.84 -9.62 -8.13
CA GLU A 504 -7.72 -11.02 -8.50
C GLU A 504 -9.06 -11.69 -8.85
N LYS A 505 -10.14 -11.52 -8.07
CA LYS A 505 -11.47 -12.01 -8.47
C LYS A 505 -11.93 -11.42 -9.81
N HIS A 506 -11.71 -10.14 -10.06
CA HIS A 506 -12.05 -9.48 -11.32
C HIS A 506 -11.31 -10.08 -12.52
N TYR A 507 -10.00 -10.30 -12.38
CA TYR A 507 -9.20 -10.97 -13.41
C TYR A 507 -9.56 -12.46 -13.53
N GLY A 508 -9.96 -13.09 -12.44
CA GLY A 508 -10.49 -14.46 -12.39
C GLY A 508 -11.77 -14.62 -13.19
N GLU A 509 -12.74 -13.73 -13.02
CA GLU A 509 -13.98 -13.73 -13.80
C GLU A 509 -13.74 -13.45 -15.29
N LYS A 510 -12.78 -12.57 -15.62
CA LYS A 510 -12.33 -12.40 -17.01
C LYS A 510 -11.67 -13.65 -17.56
N ALA A 511 -10.82 -14.31 -16.78
CA ALA A 511 -10.19 -15.56 -17.14
C ALA A 511 -11.24 -16.66 -17.34
N LYS A 512 -12.27 -16.74 -16.48
CA LYS A 512 -13.40 -17.67 -16.58
C LYS A 512 -14.15 -17.51 -17.89
N LYS A 513 -14.49 -16.27 -18.26
CA LYS A 513 -15.14 -15.97 -19.56
C LYS A 513 -14.27 -16.39 -20.75
N LYS A 514 -12.96 -16.11 -20.69
CA LYS A 514 -11.99 -16.51 -21.73
C LYS A 514 -11.83 -18.03 -21.82
N TYR A 515 -11.69 -18.70 -20.68
CA TYR A 515 -11.60 -20.14 -20.57
C TYR A 515 -12.84 -20.82 -21.16
N ALA A 516 -14.04 -20.44 -20.71
CA ALA A 516 -15.30 -21.00 -21.22
C ALA A 516 -15.44 -20.84 -22.74
N LYS A 517 -15.11 -19.65 -23.27
CA LYS A 517 -15.14 -19.40 -24.71
C LYS A 517 -14.20 -20.34 -25.47
N LEU A 518 -12.93 -20.45 -25.06
CA LEU A 518 -11.94 -21.27 -25.77
C LEU A 518 -12.26 -22.76 -25.72
N ILE A 519 -12.76 -23.26 -24.58
CA ILE A 519 -13.22 -24.66 -24.45
C ILE A 519 -14.42 -24.93 -25.36
N SER A 520 -15.39 -24.02 -25.42
CA SER A 520 -16.55 -24.19 -26.32
C SER A 520 -16.15 -24.25 -27.80
N LEU A 521 -15.18 -23.42 -28.23
CA LEU A 521 -14.67 -23.43 -29.59
C LEU A 521 -13.89 -24.71 -29.92
N GLN A 522 -13.13 -25.24 -28.96
CA GLN A 522 -12.44 -26.53 -29.13
C GLN A 522 -13.44 -27.69 -29.25
N ALA A 523 -14.51 -27.69 -28.45
CA ALA A 523 -15.56 -28.71 -28.54
C ALA A 523 -16.30 -28.67 -29.88
N ILE A 524 -16.60 -27.47 -30.40
CA ILE A 524 -17.22 -27.31 -31.73
C ILE A 524 -16.30 -27.82 -32.83
N ASN A 525 -15.02 -27.47 -32.81
CA ASN A 525 -14.06 -27.92 -33.82
C ASN A 525 -13.84 -29.44 -33.81
N VAL A 526 -13.88 -30.08 -32.65
CA VAL A 526 -13.82 -31.56 -32.57
C VAL A 526 -15.10 -32.16 -33.14
N THR A 527 -16.25 -31.56 -32.87
CA THR A 527 -17.54 -32.05 -33.40
C THR A 527 -17.64 -31.85 -34.92
N SER A 528 -17.13 -30.74 -35.47
CA SER A 528 -17.11 -30.51 -36.92
C SER A 528 -16.09 -31.40 -37.65
N VAL A 529 -14.95 -31.72 -37.03
CA VAL A 529 -13.99 -32.69 -37.60
C VAL A 529 -14.57 -34.10 -37.57
N ILE A 530 -15.34 -34.48 -36.54
CA ILE A 530 -16.06 -35.76 -36.51
C ILE A 530 -17.14 -35.80 -37.59
N ILE A 531 -17.87 -34.70 -37.83
CA ILE A 531 -18.88 -34.63 -38.91
C ILE A 531 -18.22 -34.67 -40.29
N GLU A 532 -17.09 -33.98 -40.51
CA GLU A 532 -16.34 -34.07 -41.77
C GLU A 532 -15.72 -35.47 -41.97
N GLU A 533 -15.25 -36.14 -40.91
CA GLU A 533 -14.79 -37.53 -40.98
C GLU A 533 -15.94 -38.53 -41.21
N GLU A 534 -17.13 -38.29 -40.65
CA GLU A 534 -18.34 -39.10 -40.93
C GLU A 534 -18.86 -38.88 -42.36
N GLU A 535 -18.85 -37.65 -42.89
CA GLU A 535 -19.19 -37.34 -44.30
C GLU A 535 -18.15 -37.92 -45.29
N LEU A 536 -16.88 -38.04 -44.90
CA LEU A 536 -15.83 -38.72 -45.69
C LEU A 536 -15.92 -40.26 -45.65
N ILE A 537 -16.65 -40.83 -44.69
CA ILE A 537 -16.89 -42.28 -44.60
C ILE A 537 -18.14 -42.70 -45.40
N GLU A 538 -19.10 -41.80 -45.63
CA GLU A 538 -20.30 -42.08 -46.45
C GLU A 538 -20.03 -42.17 -47.97
N ASP A 539 -18.90 -41.66 -48.48
CA ASP A 539 -18.56 -41.70 -49.91
C ASP A 539 -17.80 -42.95 -50.38
N ASN A 540 -17.65 -43.98 -49.53
CA ASN A 540 -16.87 -45.20 -49.87
C ASN A 540 -17.51 -46.53 -49.44
N LEU A 541 -18.79 -46.75 -49.79
CA LEU A 541 -19.40 -48.08 -49.75
C LEU A 541 -19.83 -48.54 -51.16
N PRO A 542 -19.38 -49.72 -51.64
CA PRO A 542 -19.81 -50.25 -52.93
C PRO A 542 -21.21 -50.85 -52.83
N ALA A 543 -21.97 -50.68 -53.91
CA ALA A 543 -23.31 -51.20 -54.09
C ALA A 543 -23.35 -52.73 -54.16
N GLU A 544 -24.13 -53.39 -53.30
CA GLU A 544 -24.68 -54.72 -53.58
C GLU A 544 -26.12 -54.88 -53.06
N ASP A 545 -26.97 -55.14 -54.06
CA ASP A 545 -28.12 -56.03 -54.19
C ASP A 545 -29.30 -56.11 -53.19
N LYS A 546 -30.48 -56.03 -53.83
CA LYS A 546 -31.83 -56.21 -53.29
C LYS A 546 -32.19 -57.70 -53.23
N SER A 547 -32.75 -58.16 -52.10
CA SER A 547 -33.91 -59.08 -52.14
C SER A 547 -34.66 -59.17 -50.80
N SER A 548 -35.92 -58.72 -50.84
CA SER A 548 -37.13 -59.29 -50.22
C SER A 548 -37.09 -59.95 -48.83
N ALA A 549 -37.89 -59.42 -47.90
CA ALA A 549 -39.02 -60.14 -47.31
C ALA A 549 -39.92 -59.19 -46.50
N GLU A 550 -41.23 -59.29 -46.78
CA GLU A 550 -42.36 -58.70 -46.07
C GLU A 550 -42.52 -59.34 -44.68
N ASP A 551 -43.03 -58.62 -43.66
CA ASP A 551 -44.47 -58.56 -43.35
C ASP A 551 -44.76 -58.15 -41.88
N LYS A 552 -45.76 -57.25 -41.73
CA LYS A 552 -46.81 -57.14 -40.69
C LYS A 552 -46.54 -56.82 -39.20
N SER A 553 -46.92 -55.57 -38.88
CA SER A 553 -48.19 -55.18 -38.21
C SER A 553 -48.25 -54.90 -36.69
N SER A 554 -48.96 -53.79 -36.41
CA SER A 554 -49.83 -53.47 -35.25
C SER A 554 -49.15 -53.16 -33.90
N ALA A 555 -49.65 -52.29 -33.03
CA ALA A 555 -50.64 -51.21 -33.06
C ALA A 555 -50.46 -50.43 -31.73
N GLU A 556 -51.00 -49.20 -31.72
CA GLU A 556 -51.51 -48.34 -30.63
C GLU A 556 -51.50 -48.95 -29.19
N ASP A 557 -51.25 -48.21 -28.11
CA ASP A 557 -52.05 -47.06 -27.69
C ASP A 557 -51.44 -46.28 -26.50
N LYS A 558 -52.04 -45.12 -26.26
CA LYS A 558 -51.76 -43.98 -25.37
C LYS A 558 -51.71 -44.28 -23.85
N SER A 559 -50.99 -43.42 -23.10
CA SER A 559 -51.48 -42.59 -21.95
C SER A 559 -50.27 -42.00 -21.17
N SER A 560 -49.98 -40.70 -21.26
CA SER A 560 -50.39 -39.61 -20.33
C SER A 560 -49.66 -39.53 -18.97
N ALA A 561 -48.92 -38.43 -18.78
CA ALA A 561 -48.70 -37.64 -17.54
C ALA A 561 -47.37 -36.88 -17.74
N GLU A 562 -47.36 -35.67 -18.29
CA GLU A 562 -47.51 -34.41 -17.54
C GLU A 562 -46.67 -34.35 -16.26
N GLU A 563 -45.49 -33.74 -16.36
CA GLU A 563 -45.08 -32.74 -15.38
C GLU A 563 -44.26 -31.64 -16.09
N LYS A 564 -44.90 -30.47 -16.18
CA LYS A 564 -44.36 -29.24 -16.75
C LYS A 564 -43.39 -28.62 -15.75
N SER A 565 -42.14 -28.43 -16.16
CA SER A 565 -41.20 -27.48 -15.55
C SER A 565 -40.89 -26.42 -16.61
N SER A 566 -41.63 -25.31 -16.61
CA SER A 566 -41.31 -24.15 -17.42
C SER A 566 -41.79 -22.85 -16.76
N ALA A 567 -40.84 -21.92 -16.64
CA ALA A 567 -41.00 -20.47 -16.58
C ALA A 567 -41.52 -19.86 -15.27
N GLU A 568 -40.60 -19.69 -14.31
CA GLU A 568 -40.53 -18.44 -13.53
C GLU A 568 -39.50 -17.52 -14.19
N GLU A 569 -39.95 -16.64 -15.10
CA GLU A 569 -39.25 -15.39 -15.40
C GLU A 569 -39.67 -14.37 -14.34
N LYS A 570 -38.88 -14.25 -13.29
CA LYS A 570 -38.86 -13.09 -12.39
C LYS A 570 -37.41 -12.68 -12.16
N SER A 571 -37.11 -11.46 -12.61
CA SER A 571 -36.20 -10.50 -11.97
C SER A 571 -34.92 -11.05 -11.35
N ILE A 572 -33.81 -11.01 -12.10
CA ILE A 572 -32.46 -10.90 -11.55
C ILE A 572 -31.69 -9.86 -12.39
N GLU A 573 -32.04 -8.59 -12.21
CA GLU A 573 -31.12 -7.47 -12.41
C GLU A 573 -30.77 -6.99 -11.00
N GLU A 574 -29.81 -7.64 -10.34
CA GLU A 574 -29.18 -7.08 -9.15
C GLU A 574 -27.80 -7.72 -8.92
N ASN A 575 -26.81 -6.83 -8.79
CA ASN A 575 -25.56 -6.97 -8.04
C ASN A 575 -24.51 -7.97 -8.51
N SER A 576 -23.50 -7.48 -9.24
CA SER A 576 -22.12 -8.01 -9.14
C SER A 576 -21.08 -7.04 -9.73
N ILE A 577 -20.82 -5.91 -9.08
CA ILE A 577 -19.70 -5.04 -9.48
C ILE A 577 -19.09 -4.42 -8.23
N ASN A 578 -18.11 -5.09 -7.65
CA ASN A 578 -17.11 -4.44 -6.80
C ASN A 578 -15.77 -5.12 -7.16
N GLU A 579 -14.66 -4.39 -7.27
CA GLU A 579 -13.67 -4.25 -6.19
C GLU A 579 -12.26 -4.43 -6.96
N ASP A 580 -11.23 -3.56 -6.88
CA ASP A 580 -9.87 -3.71 -7.49
C ASP A 580 -8.81 -3.07 -6.56
N ILE A 581 -8.54 -3.64 -5.38
CA ILE A 581 -7.43 -3.15 -4.55
C ILE A 581 -6.68 -4.33 -3.94
N HIS A 582 -5.51 -4.66 -4.51
CA HIS A 582 -4.46 -5.35 -3.75
C HIS A 582 -3.09 -5.08 -4.36
N LEU A 583 -2.21 -4.48 -3.56
CA LEU A 583 -0.76 -4.45 -3.71
C LEU A 583 -0.17 -4.40 -2.30
N ASP A 584 0.20 -5.57 -1.78
CA ASP A 584 1.09 -5.71 -0.62
C ASP A 584 1.86 -7.02 -0.79
N SER A 585 3.12 -6.91 -1.18
CA SER A 585 4.18 -7.88 -0.89
C SER A 585 5.52 -7.20 -1.18
N GLN A 586 6.02 -6.41 -0.22
CA GLN A 586 7.44 -6.14 0.06
C GLN A 586 7.52 -5.01 1.10
N GLU A 587 7.80 -5.41 2.35
CA GLU A 587 8.50 -4.57 3.34
C GLU A 587 10.01 -4.77 3.18
#